data_AF-A0A819AM52-F1
#
_entry.id   AF-A0A819AM52-F1
#
_cell.length_a   1.000
_cell.length_b   1.000
_cell.length_c   1.000
_cell.angle_alpha   90.00
_cell.angle_beta   90.00
_cell.angle_gamma   90.00
#
_symmetry.space_group_name_H-M   'P 1'
#
loop_
_entity.id
_entity.type
_entity.pdbx_description
1 polymer ?
#
loop_
_entity_poly.entity_id
_entity_poly.type
_entity_poly.pdbx_seq_one_letter_code
_entity_poly.pdbx_strand_id
1 'polypeptide(L)' 'RVGKDDLEKVLESDTEVYICGSVPFMDRIESLLVECGHPSSQIHVKAFQPTLSTTKDAVKDEAETKVL' A
#
# COMPACT_ATOMS: atom_id res chain seq x y z
N ARG A 1 13.83 -10.52 4.55
CA ARG A 1 13.80 -9.03 4.46
C ARG A 1 13.79 -8.71 2.97
N VAL A 2 12.90 -7.84 2.51
CA VAL A 2 12.88 -7.39 1.12
C VAL A 2 13.98 -6.34 0.93
N GLY A 3 14.83 -6.51 -0.08
CA GLY A 3 15.87 -5.57 -0.47
C GLY A 3 15.61 -4.92 -1.83
N LYS A 4 16.45 -3.95 -2.20
CA LYS A 4 16.40 -3.28 -3.50
C LYS A 4 16.56 -4.28 -4.67
N ASP A 5 17.49 -5.21 -4.56
CA ASP A 5 17.75 -6.24 -5.58
C ASP A 5 16.56 -7.19 -5.82
N ASP A 6 15.62 -7.27 -4.88
CA ASP A 6 14.40 -8.06 -5.05
C ASP A 6 13.35 -7.28 -5.85
N LEU A 7 13.28 -5.97 -5.66
CA LEU A 7 12.37 -5.04 -6.35
C LEU A 7 12.80 -4.82 -7.80
N GLU A 8 14.08 -4.62 -8.07
CA GLU A 8 14.58 -4.41 -9.45
C GLU A 8 14.35 -5.61 -10.38
N LYS A 9 14.17 -6.81 -9.84
CA LYS A 9 13.85 -8.03 -10.64
C LYS A 9 12.41 -8.09 -11.10
N VAL A 10 11.52 -7.29 -10.50
CA VAL A 10 10.07 -7.37 -10.73
C VAL A 10 9.46 -6.04 -11.18
N LEU A 11 10.18 -4.93 -11.05
CA LEU A 11 9.72 -3.61 -11.48
C LEU A 11 9.97 -3.40 -12.97
N GLU A 12 8.89 -3.26 -13.71
CA GLU A 12 8.89 -2.77 -15.08
C GLU A 12 8.38 -1.32 -15.11
N SER A 13 8.57 -0.62 -16.24
CA SER A 13 8.27 0.81 -16.37
C SER A 13 6.78 1.17 -16.23
N ASP A 14 5.88 0.21 -16.39
CA ASP A 14 4.42 0.35 -16.32
C ASP A 14 3.82 -0.40 -15.12
N THR A 15 4.66 -0.89 -14.20
CA THR A 15 4.20 -1.61 -13.01
C THR A 15 3.44 -0.67 -12.08
N GLU A 16 2.24 -1.06 -11.64
CA GLU A 16 1.52 -0.38 -10.56
C GLU A 16 1.75 -1.14 -9.24
N VAL A 17 2.16 -0.43 -8.20
CA VAL A 17 2.58 -1.02 -6.93
C VAL A 17 1.56 -0.75 -5.84
N TYR A 18 0.99 -1.80 -5.26
CA TYR A 18 0.02 -1.71 -4.16
C TYR A 18 0.62 -2.31 -2.89
N ILE A 19 0.70 -1.51 -1.83
CA ILE A 19 1.33 -1.92 -0.57
C ILE A 19 0.35 -1.70 0.59
N CYS A 20 0.21 -2.74 1.42
CA CYS A 20 -0.47 -2.65 2.69
C CYS A 20 0.35 -3.33 3.78
N GLY A 21 0.24 -2.83 5.02
CA GLY A 21 0.97 -3.39 6.15
C GLY A 21 1.10 -2.41 7.31
N SER A 22 2.09 -2.65 8.17
CA SER A 22 2.45 -1.69 9.21
C SER A 22 3.12 -0.46 8.60
N VAL A 23 2.91 0.71 9.22
CA VAL A 23 3.52 1.98 8.75
C VAL A 23 5.03 1.84 8.54
N PRO A 24 5.83 1.29 9.48
CA PRO A 24 7.28 1.15 9.28
C PRO A 24 7.66 0.24 8.10
N PHE A 25 6.82 -0.75 7.77
CA PHE A 25 7.05 -1.59 6.60
C PHE A 25 6.78 -0.83 5.31
N MET A 26 5.63 -0.14 5.23
CA MET A 26 5.24 0.61 4.05
C MET A 26 6.23 1.73 3.75
N ASP A 27 6.63 2.52 4.76
CA ASP A 27 7.65 3.59 4.61
C ASP A 27 8.97 3.03 4.05
N ARG A 28 9.35 1.82 4.51
CA ARG A 28 10.56 1.17 4.04
C ARG A 28 10.47 0.72 2.59
N ILE A 29 9.34 0.14 2.18
CA ILE A 29 9.15 -0.32 0.79
C ILE A 29 9.02 0.88 -0.16
N GLU A 30 8.30 1.93 0.24
CA GLU A 30 8.19 3.17 -0.53
C GLU A 30 9.57 3.81 -0.78
N SER A 31 10.41 3.91 0.26
CA SER A 31 11.79 4.38 0.12
C SER A 31 12.58 3.55 -0.90
N LEU A 32 12.45 2.23 -0.86
CA LEU A 32 13.15 1.34 -1.80
C LEU A 32 12.64 1.51 -3.24
N LEU A 33 11.35 1.72 -3.45
CA LEU A 33 10.76 1.96 -4.76
C LEU A 33 11.25 3.27 -5.36
N VAL A 34 11.32 4.33 -4.55
CA VAL A 34 11.89 5.62 -4.95
C VAL A 34 13.38 5.49 -5.29
N GLU A 35 14.15 4.71 -4.51
CA GLU A 35 15.56 4.40 -4.81
C GLU A 35 15.75 3.57 -6.09
N CYS A 36 14.72 2.85 -6.55
CA CYS A 36 14.69 2.18 -7.84
C CYS A 36 14.28 3.11 -8.99
N GLY A 37 13.93 4.37 -8.69
CA GLY A 37 13.44 5.33 -9.67
C GLY A 37 12.00 5.09 -10.10
N HIS A 38 11.23 4.30 -9.33
CA HIS A 38 9.84 4.03 -9.66
C HIS A 38 8.96 5.27 -9.41
N PRO A 39 8.06 5.66 -10.35
CA PRO A 39 7.28 6.88 -10.21
C PRO A 39 6.33 6.84 -9.01
N SER A 40 6.31 7.89 -8.20
CA SER A 40 5.40 7.98 -7.05
C SER A 40 3.92 7.94 -7.43
N SER A 41 3.58 8.35 -8.66
CA SER A 41 2.22 8.25 -9.21
C SER A 41 1.72 6.82 -9.37
N GLN A 42 2.62 5.83 -9.34
CA GLN A 42 2.31 4.40 -9.50
C GLN A 42 2.42 3.62 -8.18
N ILE A 43 2.66 4.31 -7.06
CA ILE A 43 2.80 3.70 -5.73
C ILE A 43 1.55 4.02 -4.91
N HIS A 44 0.79 2.97 -4.57
CA HIS A 44 -0.48 3.07 -3.85
C HIS A 44 -0.32 2.44 -2.46
N VAL A 45 -0.22 3.28 -1.44
CA VAL A 45 -0.06 2.83 -0.05
C VAL A 45 -1.40 2.87 0.68
N LYS A 46 -1.76 1.76 1.33
CA LYS A 46 -2.96 1.68 2.18
C LYS A 46 -2.62 1.10 3.55
N ALA A 47 -2.63 1.96 4.56
CA ALA A 47 -2.49 1.53 5.95
C ALA A 47 -3.78 0.83 6.41
N PHE A 48 -3.65 -0.39 6.94
CA PHE A 48 -4.75 -1.07 7.61
C PHE A 48 -4.76 -0.63 9.08
N GLN A 49 -5.24 0.59 9.33
CA GLN A 49 -5.49 1.07 10.67
C GLN A 49 -6.95 0.75 11.02
N PRO A 50 -7.23 -0.11 12.02
CA PRO A 50 -8.57 -0.15 12.57
C PRO A 50 -8.84 1.23 13.16
N THR A 51 -9.80 1.95 12.57
CA THR A 51 -10.38 3.13 13.20
C THR A 51 -11.07 2.65 14.47
N LEU A 52 -10.35 2.69 15.59
CA LEU A 52 -10.98 2.68 16.89
C LEU A 52 -11.76 3.99 17.01
N SER A 53 -12.98 4.00 16.46
CA SER A 53 -14.01 4.96 16.81
C SER A 53 -14.30 4.75 18.28
N THR A 54 -13.53 5.41 19.15
CA THR A 54 -13.92 5.54 20.54
C THR A 54 -15.27 6.26 20.55
N THR A 55 -16.26 5.58 21.13
CA THR A 55 -17.66 5.95 21.40
C THR A 55 -18.70 5.87 20.26
N LYS A 56 -19.55 4.83 20.40
CA LYS A 56 -21.00 4.77 20.10
C LYS A 56 -21.49 5.66 18.94
N ASP A 57 -21.59 5.09 17.74
CA ASP A 57 -22.86 4.85 17.06
C ASP A 57 -22.60 4.39 15.62
N ALA A 58 -23.39 3.41 15.19
CA ALA A 58 -23.62 2.99 13.81
C ALA A 58 -22.41 2.51 12.98
N VAL A 59 -22.26 1.19 12.99
CA VAL A 59 -21.89 0.39 11.81
C VAL A 59 -22.66 0.90 10.59
N LYS A 60 -21.94 1.34 9.56
CA LYS A 60 -22.34 1.20 8.15
C LYS A 60 -21.08 0.99 7.32
N ASP A 61 -20.60 -0.25 7.36
CA ASP A 61 -19.74 -0.79 6.33
C ASP A 61 -20.65 -1.16 5.15
N GLU A 62 -20.85 -0.25 4.21
CA GLU A 62 -21.32 -0.61 2.88
C GLU A 62 -20.08 -0.88 2.02
N ALA A 63 -19.57 -2.11 2.12
CA ALA A 63 -18.78 -2.69 1.06
C ALA A 63 -19.70 -2.88 -0.16
N GLU A 64 -19.75 -1.89 -1.05
CA GLU A 64 -20.30 -2.08 -2.40
C GLU A 64 -19.38 -3.05 -3.15
N THR A 65 -19.67 -4.34 -3.00
CA THR A 65 -19.21 -5.32 -3.96
C THR A 65 -20.11 -5.16 -5.17
N LYS A 66 -19.67 -4.37 -6.16
CA LYS A 66 -20.25 -4.46 -7.51
C LYS A 66 -19.97 -5.87 -8.03
N VAL A 67 -20.96 -6.74 -7.86
CA VAL A 67 -21.09 -7.94 -8.69
C VAL A 67 -21.72 -7.49 -10.01
N LEU A 68 -21.12 -7.95 -11.10
CA LEU A 68 -21.50 -7.73 -12.50
C LEU A 68 -23.02 -7.71 -12.77
#